data_AF-A0A5N9H3U3-F1
#
_entry.id   AF-A0A5N9H3U3-F1
#
_cell.length_a   1.000
_cell.length_b   1.000
_cell.length_c   1.000
_cell.angle_alpha   90.00
_cell.angle_beta   90.00
_cell.angle_gamma   90.00
#
_symmetry.space_group_name_H-M   'P 1'
#
loop_
_entity.id
_entity.type
_entity.pdbx_description
1 polymer ?
#
loop_
_entity_poly.entity_id
_entity_poly.type
_entity_poly.pdbx_seq_one_letter_code
_entity_poly.pdbx_strand_id
1 'polypeptide(L)'
;MGKIKAVVFDMFNTLVEDGDSYWEQTFEHIVERQGLALSGKALRREWCLIDEQYRAKRGVVGWPFYTYREAWEKSFQVVYSNIGASCNVGESIEVIV
;
A
#
# COMPACT_ATOMS: atom_id res chain seq x y z
N MET A 1 0.89 6.54 30.35
CA MET A 1 2.07 6.40 29.47
C MET A 1 1.59 6.58 28.04
N GLY A 2 1.84 7.74 27.43
CA GLY A 2 1.35 8.03 26.07
C GLY A 2 2.15 7.25 25.05
N LYS A 3 1.49 6.43 24.23
CA LYS A 3 2.14 5.75 23.10
C LYS A 3 2.66 6.82 22.15
N ILE A 4 3.98 6.83 21.90
CA ILE A 4 4.59 7.71 20.90
C ILE A 4 3.98 7.32 19.54
N LYS A 5 3.24 8.25 18.92
CA LYS A 5 2.86 8.15 17.51
C LYS A 5 4.04 8.64 16.69
N ALA A 6 4.81 7.72 16.12
CA ALA A 6 5.79 8.09 15.11
C ALA A 6 5.03 8.61 13.88
N VAL A 7 5.35 9.83 13.44
CA VAL A 7 4.93 10.35 12.15
C VAL A 7 6.00 9.94 11.15
N VAL A 8 5.74 8.84 10.44
CA VAL A 8 6.63 8.33 9.40
C VAL A 8 6.44 9.19 8.16
N PHE A 9 7.37 10.11 7.91
CA PHE A 9 7.49 10.80 6.63
C PHE A 9 8.16 9.86 5.63
N ASP A 10 7.57 9.69 4.44
CA ASP A 10 8.10 9.04 3.23
C ASP A 10 9.55 8.53 3.35
N MET A 11 9.73 7.42 4.09
CA MET A 11 11.06 6.87 4.42
C MET A 11 11.63 6.06 3.25
N PHE A 12 10.73 5.58 2.39
CA PHE A 12 11.05 4.87 1.16
C PHE A 12 11.75 5.85 0.21
N ASN A 13 12.96 5.49 -0.23
CA ASN A 13 13.95 6.30 -0.96
C ASN A 13 14.70 7.37 -0.15
N THR A 14 14.40 7.59 1.14
CA THR A 14 15.06 8.64 1.94
C THR A 14 15.88 8.10 3.13
N LEU A 15 15.40 7.06 3.82
CA LEU A 15 16.02 6.51 5.05
C LEU A 15 15.99 4.98 5.13
N VAL A 16 15.14 4.33 4.34
CA VAL A 16 15.09 2.86 4.18
C VAL A 16 15.47 2.56 2.74
N GLU A 17 16.34 1.56 2.56
CA GLU A 17 16.75 1.10 1.24
C GLU A 17 15.52 0.58 0.50
N ASP A 18 15.01 1.39 -0.42
CA ASP A 18 13.87 1.11 -1.29
C ASP A 18 14.35 0.29 -2.50
N GLY A 19 14.97 -0.85 -2.20
CA GLY A 19 15.30 -1.82 -3.24
C GLY A 19 14.02 -2.47 -3.72
N ASP A 20 13.87 -2.66 -5.04
CA ASP A 20 12.76 -3.44 -5.60
C ASP A 20 12.60 -4.81 -4.91
N SER A 21 13.70 -5.39 -4.40
CA SER A 21 13.70 -6.62 -3.62
C SER A 21 12.95 -6.54 -2.29
N TYR A 22 12.98 -5.40 -1.60
CA TYR A 22 12.25 -5.21 -0.34
C TYR A 22 10.75 -5.25 -0.61
N TRP A 23 10.28 -4.44 -1.56
CA TRP A 23 8.87 -4.41 -1.90
C TRP A 23 8.37 -5.71 -2.52
N GLU A 24 9.17 -6.37 -3.35
CA GLU A 24 8.82 -7.69 -3.87
C GLU A 24 8.56 -8.68 -2.72
N GLN A 25 9.44 -8.72 -1.71
CA GLN A 25 9.26 -9.58 -0.53
C GLN A 25 8.05 -9.16 0.33
N THR A 26 7.86 -7.86 0.56
CA THR A 26 6.71 -7.32 1.31
C THR A 26 5.40 -7.75 0.67
N PHE A 27 5.26 -7.57 -0.65
CA PHE A 27 4.04 -7.91 -1.35
C PHE A 27 3.85 -9.43 -1.52
N GLU A 28 4.93 -10.20 -1.64
CA GLU A 28 4.86 -11.67 -1.60
C GLU A 28 4.35 -12.15 -0.23
N HIS A 29 4.83 -11.55 0.86
CA HIS A 29 4.34 -11.86 2.20
C HIS A 29 2.84 -11.56 2.36
N ILE A 30 2.36 -10.46 1.77
CA ILE A 30 0.91 -10.14 1.76
C ILE A 30 0.14 -11.21 0.98
N VAL A 31 0.64 -11.61 -0.20
CA VAL A 31 0.03 -12.67 -1.01
C VAL A 31 -0.10 -13.97 -0.23
N GLU A 32 0.98 -14.43 0.39
CA GLU A 32 1.01 -15.66 1.18
C GLU A 32 0.05 -15.59 2.36
N ARG A 33 0.08 -14.47 3.11
CA ARG A 33 -0.75 -14.29 4.30
C ARG A 33 -2.24 -14.18 3.99
N GLN A 34 -2.59 -13.58 2.86
CA GLN A 34 -3.98 -13.39 2.42
C GLN A 34 -4.50 -14.53 1.52
N GLY A 35 -3.65 -15.49 1.14
CA GLY A 35 -4.03 -16.61 0.27
C GLY A 35 -4.39 -16.18 -1.16
N LEU A 36 -3.69 -15.18 -1.69
CA LEU A 36 -4.00 -14.58 -2.99
C LEU A 36 -3.52 -15.48 -4.15
N ALA A 37 -4.35 -15.59 -5.19
CA ALA A 37 -4.02 -16.34 -6.42
C ALA A 37 -3.22 -15.52 -7.45
N LEU A 38 -2.22 -14.76 -6.99
CA LEU A 38 -1.30 -13.97 -7.81
C LEU A 38 0.04 -13.81 -7.12
N SER A 39 1.11 -13.43 -7.83
CA SER A 39 2.41 -13.17 -7.20
C SER A 39 2.46 -11.80 -6.52
N GLY A 40 3.37 -11.63 -5.56
CA GLY A 40 3.64 -10.36 -4.90
C GLY A 40 4.01 -9.27 -5.91
N LYS A 41 4.79 -9.62 -6.93
CA LYS A 41 5.11 -8.72 -8.05
C LYS A 41 3.87 -8.23 -8.80
N ALA A 42 2.91 -9.13 -9.09
CA ALA A 42 1.67 -8.75 -9.73
C ALA A 42 0.82 -7.86 -8.81
N LEU A 43 0.77 -8.19 -7.51
CA LEU A 43 0.01 -7.42 -6.52
C LEU A 43 0.59 -6.00 -6.40
N ARG A 44 1.91 -5.87 -6.28
CA ARG A 44 2.62 -4.59 -6.24
C ARG A 44 2.31 -3.75 -7.46
N ARG A 45 2.39 -4.34 -8.66
CA ARG A 45 2.13 -3.63 -9.91
C ARG A 45 0.72 -3.01 -9.93
N GLU A 46 -0.30 -3.82 -9.67
CA GLU A 46 -1.69 -3.35 -9.69
C GLU A 46 -1.94 -2.31 -8.58
N TRP A 47 -1.36 -2.53 -7.40
CA TRP A 47 -1.48 -1.60 -6.29
C TRP A 47 -0.82 -0.25 -6.59
N CYS A 48 0.39 -0.24 -7.17
CA CYS A 48 1.11 0.99 -7.54
C CYS A 48 0.32 1.81 -8.57
N LEU A 49 -0.30 1.17 -9.56
CA LEU A 49 -1.12 1.87 -10.56
C LEU A 49 -2.31 2.62 -9.93
N ILE A 50 -2.86 2.11 -8.83
CA ILE A 50 -3.94 2.79 -8.09
C ILE A 50 -3.37 3.87 -7.17
N ASP A 51 -2.28 3.59 -6.44
CA ASP A 51 -1.64 4.56 -5.54
C ASP A 51 -1.15 5.81 -6.29
N GLU A 52 -0.54 5.63 -7.46
CA GLU A 52 -0.08 6.73 -8.32
C GLU A 52 -1.23 7.67 -8.72
N GLN A 53 -2.45 7.15 -8.92
CA GLN A 53 -3.61 7.98 -9.22
C GLN A 53 -4.03 8.85 -8.03
N TYR A 54 -3.91 8.34 -6.80
CA TYR A 54 -4.14 9.13 -5.59
C TYR A 54 -3.05 10.19 -5.40
N ARG A 55 -1.79 9.83 -5.64
CA ARG A 55 -0.65 10.74 -5.54
C ARG A 55 -0.72 11.87 -6.57
N ALA A 56 -1.05 11.55 -7.82
CA ALA A 56 -1.16 12.52 -8.90
C ALA A 56 -2.28 13.55 -8.68
N LYS A 57 -3.33 13.18 -7.94
CA LYS A 57 -4.45 14.09 -7.62
C LYS A 57 -4.27 14.86 -6.31
N ARG A 58 -3.15 14.65 -5.61
CA ARG A 58 -2.89 15.33 -4.35
C ARG A 58 -2.70 16.83 -4.59
N GLY A 59 -3.55 17.64 -3.96
CA GLY A 59 -3.53 19.10 -4.13
C GLY A 59 -4.31 19.61 -5.34
N VAL A 60 -4.99 18.73 -6.09
CA VAL A 60 -5.93 19.15 -7.14
C VAL A 60 -7.17 19.78 -6.49
N VAL A 61 -7.51 21.00 -6.91
CA VAL A 61 -8.70 21.72 -6.42
C VAL A 61 -9.96 20.91 -6.68
N GLY A 62 -10.76 20.71 -5.63
CA GLY A 62 -12.00 19.92 -5.70
C GLY A 62 -11.82 18.41 -5.55
N TRP A 63 -10.57 17.90 -5.45
CA TRP A 63 -10.31 16.51 -5.12
C TRP A 63 -10.13 16.34 -3.60
N PRO A 64 -10.69 15.27 -2.98
CA PRO A 64 -10.46 15.01 -1.56
C PRO A 64 -8.98 14.83 -1.25
N PHE A 65 -8.54 15.39 -0.12
CA PHE A 65 -7.21 15.11 0.40
C PHE A 65 -7.20 13.71 1.03
N TYR A 66 -6.24 12.88 0.63
CA TYR A 66 -5.97 11.58 1.24
C TYR A 66 -4.54 11.58 1.80
N THR A 67 -4.41 11.14 3.05
CA THR A 67 -3.12 10.80 3.65
C THR A 67 -2.48 9.62 2.89
N TYR A 68 -1.17 9.43 3.05
CA TYR A 68 -0.48 8.28 2.47
C TYR A 68 -1.12 6.95 2.86
N ARG A 69 -1.42 6.78 4.16
CA ARG A 69 -2.08 5.57 4.66
C ARG A 69 -3.45 5.34 4.04
N GLU A 70 -4.28 6.39 3.92
CA GLU A 70 -5.59 6.27 3.27
C GLU A 70 -5.47 5.93 1.77
N ALA A 71 -4.49 6.49 1.07
CA ALA A 71 -4.21 6.14 -0.32
C ALA A 71 -3.78 4.67 -0.46
N TRP A 72 -2.92 4.18 0.43
CA TRP A 72 -2.48 2.79 0.47
C TRP A 72 -3.63 1.82 0.77
N GLU A 73 -4.45 2.13 1.77
CA GLU A 73 -5.64 1.36 2.15
C GLU A 73 -6.62 1.25 0.96
N LYS A 74 -6.90 2.38 0.32
CA LYS A 74 -7.79 2.43 -0.85
C LYS A 74 -7.23 1.67 -2.05
N SER A 75 -5.91 1.72 -2.25
CA SER A 75 -5.27 0.97 -3.32
C SER A 75 -5.44 -0.54 -3.15
N PHE A 76 -5.29 -1.06 -1.92
CA PHE A 76 -5.62 -2.46 -1.63
C PHE A 76 -7.11 -2.78 -1.81
N GLN A 77 -8.00 -1.91 -1.31
CA GLN A 77 -9.45 -2.10 -1.50
C GLN A 77 -9.82 -2.25 -2.97
N VAL A 78 -9.28 -1.38 -3.84
CA VAL A 78 -9.54 -1.41 -5.27
C VAL A 78 -8.96 -2.68 -5.90
N VAL A 79 -7.70 -3.03 -5.60
CA VAL A 79 -7.08 -4.24 -6.18
C VAL A 79 -7.83 -5.50 -5.77
N TYR A 80 -8.17 -5.67 -4.48
CA TYR A 80 -8.93 -6.82 -3.98
C TYR A 80 -10.31 -6.91 -4.60
N SER A 81 -11.00 -5.77 -4.76
CA SER A 81 -12.25 -5.71 -5.52
C SER A 81 -12.07 -6.16 -6.97
N ASN A 82 -11.01 -5.72 -7.65
CA ASN A 82 -10.77 -6.04 -9.06
C ASN A 82 -10.48 -7.53 -9.29
N ILE A 83 -9.79 -8.18 -8.36
CA ILE A 83 -9.46 -9.61 -8.45
C ILE A 83 -10.52 -10.51 -7.77
N GLY A 84 -11.59 -9.93 -7.23
CA GLY A 84 -12.67 -10.67 -6.54
C GLY A 84 -12.24 -11.32 -5.23
N ALA A 85 -11.22 -10.79 -4.56
CA ALA A 85 -10.70 -11.33 -3.31
C ALA A 85 -11.35 -10.66 -2.09
N SER A 86 -11.78 -11.46 -1.12
CA SER A 86 -12.31 -10.98 0.16
C SER A 86 -11.21 -10.94 1.22
N CYS A 87 -10.22 -10.07 1.01
CA CYS A 87 -9.01 -9.97 1.86
C CYS A 87 -9.11 -8.86 2.91
N ASN A 88 -8.27 -8.97 3.94
CA ASN A 88 -8.18 -7.98 5.01
C ASN A 88 -7.17 -6.88 4.63
N VAL A 89 -7.70 -5.71 4.27
CA VAL A 89 -6.89 -4.53 3.94
C VAL A 89 -6.05 -4.06 5.13
N GLY A 90 -6.59 -4.13 6.35
CA GLY A 90 -5.87 -3.73 7.56
C GLY A 90 -4.60 -4.54 7.78
N GLU A 91 -4.69 -5.87 7.62
CA GLU A 91 -3.53 -6.76 7.72
C GLU A 91 -2.49 -6.50 6.62
N SER A 92 -2.93 -6.10 5.42
CA SER A 92 -2.00 -5.75 4.33
C SER A 92 -1.22 -4.47 4.64
N ILE A 93 -1.87 -3.50 5.30
CA ILE A 93 -1.26 -2.25 5.74
C ILE A 93 -0.28 -2.48 6.89
N GLU A 94 -0.59 -3.37 7.83
CA GLU A 94 0.32 -3.76 8.92
C GLU A 94 1.62 -4.41 8.44
N VAL A 95 1.65 -4.97 7.22
CA VAL A 95 2.88 -5.51 6.62
C VAL A 95 3.76 -4.40 6.05
N ILE A 96 3.18 -3.26 5.67
CA ILE A 96 3.89 -2.14 5.03
C ILE A 96 4.36 -1.08 6.05
N VAL A 97 3.60 -0.87 7.12
CA VAL A 97 3.81 0.18 8.14
C VAL A 97 4.47 -0.39 9.39
#